data_AF-A0A4R4BS34-F1
#
_entry.id   AF-A0A4R4BS34-F1
#
_cell.length_a   1.000
_cell.length_b   1.000
_cell.length_c   1.000
_cell.angle_alpha   90.00
_cell.angle_beta   90.00
_cell.angle_gamma   90.00
#
_symmetry.space_group_name_H-M   'P 1'
#
loop_
_entity.id
_entity.type
_entity.pdbx_description
1 polymer ?
#
loop_
_entity_poly.entity_id
_entity_poly.type
_entity_poly.pdbx_seq_one_letter_code
_entity_poly.pdbx_strand_id
1 'polypeptide(L)'
;MDLWDREREKNFFLDTLKSFASPEQLFYKLEDTYYAYIPKGFSAKGQVLQSRNSLIGHYTEKWCQKILAPIAHKLGLHAVQGVICEDIALTRQSPADVAFCTTPVAEQEAKNVKLIFEIKMSIVSNYRYDVQTRTISYYGDYTTHQGNPSLLRSDSMLKAIGKAINIRVSGDKASGIPLLVIGNSPITESYIEKVDFLKESGVIQGFWSLNPYPSESKSFLKRTPKKGFLTFENYEELEKACFSLLSTPFFYFSSMKTKKELGRIIAIASKESTDIERAEKFLALLRE
;
A
#
# COMPACT_ATOMS: atom_id res chain seq x y z
N MET A 1 -10.45 15.85 -7.68
CA MET A 1 -10.58 14.37 -7.73
C MET A 1 -10.58 13.91 -6.29
N ASP A 2 -11.64 13.25 -5.81
CA ASP A 2 -11.71 12.98 -4.37
C ASP A 2 -11.07 11.64 -4.00
N LEU A 3 -10.49 11.62 -2.82
CA LEU A 3 -9.87 10.44 -2.20
C LEU A 3 -10.94 9.42 -1.75
N TRP A 4 -10.52 8.36 -1.07
CA TRP A 4 -11.43 7.32 -0.60
C TRP A 4 -12.36 7.85 0.49
N ASP A 5 -13.65 7.50 0.41
CA ASP A 5 -14.67 7.88 1.37
C ASP A 5 -15.78 6.82 1.48
N ARG A 6 -16.80 7.11 2.28
CA ARG A 6 -17.95 6.22 2.49
C ARG A 6 -18.81 6.00 1.24
N GLU A 7 -18.89 6.98 0.34
CA GLU A 7 -19.63 6.81 -0.92
C GLU A 7 -18.91 5.85 -1.86
N ARG A 8 -17.56 5.89 -1.91
CA ARG A 8 -16.77 4.91 -2.67
C ARG A 8 -16.94 3.49 -2.11
N GLU A 9 -17.02 3.32 -0.78
CA GLU A 9 -17.32 2.03 -0.15
C GLU A 9 -18.73 1.52 -0.48
N LYS A 10 -19.75 2.40 -0.41
CA LYS A 10 -21.12 2.04 -0.83
C LYS A 10 -21.16 1.64 -2.30
N ASN A 11 -20.48 2.38 -3.17
CA ASN A 11 -20.40 2.05 -4.60
C ASN A 11 -19.78 0.68 -4.82
N PHE A 12 -18.73 0.31 -4.07
CA PHE A 12 -18.21 -1.06 -4.11
C PHE A 12 -19.31 -2.09 -3.86
N PHE A 13 -20.08 -1.94 -2.78
CA PHE A 13 -21.13 -2.90 -2.46
C PHE A 13 -22.24 -2.91 -3.52
N LEU A 14 -22.73 -1.75 -3.94
CA LEU A 14 -23.79 -1.62 -4.93
C LEU A 14 -23.39 -2.21 -6.28
N ASP A 15 -22.20 -1.88 -6.77
CA ASP A 15 -21.69 -2.36 -8.05
C ASP A 15 -21.46 -3.88 -8.01
N THR A 16 -20.95 -4.39 -6.89
CA THR A 16 -20.67 -5.83 -6.74
C THR A 16 -21.96 -6.66 -6.62
N LEU A 17 -22.96 -6.16 -5.87
CA LEU A 17 -24.31 -6.75 -5.79
C LEU A 17 -25.03 -6.74 -7.14
N LYS A 18 -24.91 -5.66 -7.92
CA LYS A 18 -25.54 -5.54 -9.26
C LYS A 18 -24.91 -6.47 -10.27
N SER A 19 -23.60 -6.72 -10.15
CA SER A 19 -22.84 -7.41 -11.19
C SER A 19 -22.91 -8.93 -11.05
N PHE A 20 -22.57 -9.47 -9.88
CA PHE A 20 -22.39 -10.94 -9.76
C PHE A 20 -22.45 -11.51 -8.33
N ALA A 21 -22.34 -10.71 -7.27
CA ALA A 21 -22.24 -11.25 -5.91
C ALA A 21 -23.59 -11.31 -5.18
N SER A 22 -23.81 -12.39 -4.43
CA SER A 22 -24.93 -12.45 -3.49
C SER A 22 -24.65 -11.63 -2.22
N PRO A 23 -25.69 -11.18 -1.49
CA PRO A 23 -25.51 -10.49 -0.21
C PRO A 23 -24.64 -11.27 0.78
N GLU A 24 -24.77 -12.59 0.84
CA GLU A 24 -24.02 -13.48 1.73
C GLU A 24 -22.52 -13.53 1.41
N GLN A 25 -22.12 -13.12 0.20
CA GLN A 25 -20.71 -13.01 -0.17
C GLN A 25 -20.08 -11.68 0.27
N LEU A 26 -20.89 -10.69 0.64
CA LEU A 26 -20.47 -9.32 0.95
C LEU A 26 -20.79 -8.89 2.39
N PHE A 27 -21.77 -9.52 3.02
CA PHE A 27 -22.28 -9.15 4.34
C PHE A 27 -22.46 -10.39 5.23
N TYR A 28 -22.27 -10.18 6.53
CA TYR A 28 -22.65 -11.12 7.57
C TYR A 28 -24.16 -11.03 7.80
N LYS A 29 -24.83 -12.18 7.89
CA LYS A 29 -26.26 -12.21 8.21
C LYS A 29 -26.44 -12.41 9.71
N LEU A 30 -26.97 -11.40 10.39
CA LEU A 30 -27.33 -11.44 11.81
C LEU A 30 -28.85 -11.35 11.91
N GLU A 31 -29.49 -12.45 12.26
CA GLU A 31 -30.96 -12.57 12.25
C GLU A 31 -31.51 -12.19 10.85
N ASP A 32 -32.36 -11.17 10.78
CA ASP A 32 -32.96 -10.68 9.53
C ASP A 32 -32.21 -9.49 8.91
N THR A 33 -31.04 -9.11 9.44
CA THR A 33 -30.27 -7.95 8.97
C THR A 33 -28.87 -8.34 8.47
N TYR A 34 -28.43 -7.73 7.38
CA TYR A 34 -27.09 -7.93 6.82
C TYR A 34 -26.15 -6.80 7.21
N TYR A 35 -24.92 -7.13 7.62
CA TYR A 35 -23.90 -6.18 8.05
C TYR A 35 -22.57 -6.37 7.33
N ALA A 36 -21.86 -5.29 7.00
CA ALA A 36 -20.52 -5.38 6.42
C ALA A 36 -19.54 -5.97 7.45
N TYR A 37 -19.63 -5.59 8.70
CA TYR A 37 -18.89 -6.26 9.77
C TYR A 37 -19.81 -6.54 10.94
N ILE A 38 -19.50 -7.60 11.68
CA ILE A 38 -20.23 -7.90 12.90
C ILE A 38 -19.99 -6.75 13.89
N PRO A 39 -21.05 -6.08 14.36
CA PRO A 39 -20.90 -5.02 15.36
C PRO A 39 -20.23 -5.55 16.64
N LYS A 40 -19.51 -4.68 17.36
CA LYS A 40 -18.98 -5.05 18.68
C LYS A 40 -20.13 -5.39 19.63
N GLY A 41 -19.94 -6.44 20.44
CA GLY A 41 -20.96 -6.96 21.35
C GLY A 41 -21.90 -8.01 20.75
N PHE A 42 -21.84 -8.27 19.43
CA PHE A 42 -22.63 -9.31 18.77
C PHE A 42 -21.81 -10.59 18.49
N SER A 43 -22.44 -11.75 18.40
CA SER A 43 -21.74 -13.01 18.06
C SER A 43 -21.84 -13.32 16.56
N ALA A 44 -20.70 -13.71 15.97
CA ALA A 44 -20.59 -14.15 14.59
C ALA A 44 -21.31 -15.48 14.29
N LYS A 45 -21.67 -16.25 15.33
CA LYS A 45 -22.08 -17.66 15.23
C LYS A 45 -21.20 -18.51 14.28
N GLY A 46 -19.89 -18.22 14.23
CA GLY A 46 -18.93 -18.93 13.39
C GLY A 46 -18.90 -18.52 11.90
N GLN A 47 -19.61 -17.48 11.48
CA GLN A 47 -19.56 -17.00 10.10
C GLN A 47 -18.19 -16.42 9.74
N VAL A 48 -17.67 -16.79 8.58
CA VAL A 48 -16.42 -16.23 8.02
C VAL A 48 -16.71 -15.72 6.61
N LEU A 49 -16.27 -14.50 6.31
CA LEU A 49 -16.54 -13.84 5.03
C LEU A 49 -15.24 -13.60 4.25
N GLN A 50 -14.67 -14.67 3.70
CA GLN A 50 -13.38 -14.59 2.98
C GLN A 50 -13.52 -14.01 1.57
N SER A 51 -14.63 -14.33 0.87
CA SER A 51 -14.89 -13.90 -0.51
C SER A 51 -14.79 -12.39 -0.71
N ARG A 52 -15.31 -11.61 0.25
CA ARG A 52 -15.29 -10.15 0.16
C ARG A 52 -13.88 -9.59 0.10
N ASN A 53 -12.93 -10.15 0.84
CA ASN A 53 -11.58 -9.58 0.94
C ASN A 53 -10.88 -9.55 -0.43
N SER A 54 -11.06 -10.60 -1.24
CA SER A 54 -10.55 -10.63 -2.62
C SER A 54 -11.29 -9.64 -3.52
N LEU A 55 -12.62 -9.50 -3.36
CA LEU A 55 -13.43 -8.59 -4.17
C LEU A 55 -13.08 -7.12 -3.92
N ILE A 56 -12.98 -6.70 -2.65
CA ILE A 56 -12.60 -5.33 -2.31
C ILE A 56 -11.15 -5.05 -2.70
N GLY A 57 -10.24 -6.02 -2.56
CA GLY A 57 -8.86 -5.90 -3.04
C GLY A 57 -8.80 -5.48 -4.50
N HIS A 58 -9.37 -6.29 -5.40
CA HIS A 58 -9.43 -6.00 -6.84
C HIS A 58 -10.10 -4.66 -7.16
N TYR A 59 -11.20 -4.35 -6.46
CA TYR A 59 -11.90 -3.08 -6.64
C TYR A 59 -11.00 -1.89 -6.28
N THR A 60 -10.29 -1.97 -5.16
CA THR A 60 -9.41 -0.90 -4.68
C THR A 60 -8.14 -0.75 -5.51
N GLU A 61 -7.60 -1.84 -6.07
CA GLU A 61 -6.47 -1.75 -7.02
C GLU A 61 -6.85 -0.98 -8.28
N LYS A 62 -8.01 -1.30 -8.88
CA LYS A 62 -8.55 -0.57 -10.02
C LYS A 62 -8.82 0.89 -9.69
N TRP A 63 -9.36 1.16 -8.50
CA TRP A 63 -9.58 2.52 -8.04
C TRP A 63 -8.26 3.29 -7.85
N CYS A 64 -7.24 2.64 -7.27
CA CYS A 64 -5.91 3.22 -7.09
C CYS A 64 -5.25 3.52 -8.44
N GLN A 65 -5.34 2.62 -9.42
CA GLN A 65 -4.83 2.88 -10.76
C GLN A 65 -5.48 4.13 -11.36
N LYS A 66 -6.80 4.29 -11.23
CA LYS A 66 -7.53 5.46 -11.74
C LYS A 66 -7.14 6.77 -11.07
N ILE A 67 -6.97 6.78 -9.75
CA ILE A 67 -6.59 8.01 -9.02
C ILE A 67 -5.12 8.35 -9.23
N LEU A 68 -4.25 7.37 -9.45
CA LEU A 68 -2.82 7.59 -9.67
C LEU A 68 -2.49 7.91 -11.14
N ALA A 69 -3.34 7.52 -12.10
CA ALA A 69 -3.10 7.73 -13.53
C ALA A 69 -2.84 9.19 -13.95
N PRO A 70 -3.59 10.21 -13.47
CA PRO A 70 -3.30 11.60 -13.82
C PRO A 70 -1.97 12.09 -13.23
N ILE A 71 -1.56 11.60 -12.05
CA ILE A 71 -0.25 11.89 -11.47
C ILE A 71 0.85 11.31 -12.36
N ALA A 72 0.73 10.03 -12.75
CA ALA A 72 1.67 9.38 -13.65
C ALA A 72 1.80 10.14 -14.97
N HIS A 73 0.67 10.54 -15.56
CA HIS A 73 0.66 11.29 -16.82
C HIS A 73 1.41 12.63 -16.72
N LYS A 74 1.22 13.39 -15.63
CA LYS A 74 1.96 14.65 -15.42
C LYS A 74 3.47 14.43 -15.23
N LEU A 75 3.88 13.22 -14.85
CA LEU A 75 5.28 12.80 -14.73
C LEU A 75 5.82 12.18 -16.04
N GLY A 76 5.02 12.12 -17.11
CA GLY A 76 5.40 11.44 -18.36
C GLY A 76 5.43 9.92 -18.25
N LEU A 77 4.63 9.33 -17.36
CA LEU A 77 4.58 7.90 -17.04
C LEU A 77 3.15 7.36 -17.18
N HIS A 78 3.01 6.04 -17.05
CA HIS A 78 1.75 5.30 -17.03
C HIS A 78 1.51 4.64 -15.67
N ALA A 79 0.29 4.75 -15.13
CA ALA A 79 -0.13 3.92 -14.00
C ALA A 79 -0.64 2.58 -14.52
N VAL A 80 0.13 1.51 -14.28
CA VAL A 80 -0.14 0.16 -14.79
C VAL A 80 -0.51 -0.76 -13.64
N GLN A 81 -1.59 -1.52 -13.79
CA GLN A 81 -2.02 -2.54 -12.80
C GLN A 81 -1.35 -3.89 -13.09
N GLY A 82 -1.03 -4.66 -12.06
CA GLY A 82 -0.58 -6.05 -12.20
C GLY A 82 0.79 -6.18 -12.87
N VAL A 83 1.73 -5.31 -12.50
CA VAL A 83 3.05 -5.23 -13.16
C VAL A 83 3.92 -6.42 -12.80
N ILE A 84 4.47 -7.05 -13.83
CA ILE A 84 5.37 -8.21 -13.75
C ILE A 84 6.76 -7.75 -14.21
N CYS A 85 7.76 -7.99 -13.38
CA CYS A 85 9.16 -7.71 -13.65
C CYS A 85 10.03 -8.72 -12.87
N GLU A 86 10.41 -9.81 -13.52
CA GLU A 86 11.15 -10.93 -12.91
C GLU A 86 12.51 -10.47 -12.35
N ASP A 87 13.17 -9.51 -13.01
CA ASP A 87 14.43 -8.88 -12.58
C ASP A 87 14.38 -8.26 -11.17
N ILE A 88 13.18 -7.89 -10.71
CA ILE A 88 12.97 -7.28 -9.39
C ILE A 88 12.02 -8.10 -8.51
N ALA A 89 11.93 -9.41 -8.77
CA ALA A 89 11.10 -10.38 -8.06
C ALA A 89 9.58 -10.06 -8.04
N LEU A 90 9.09 -9.32 -9.03
CA LEU A 90 7.66 -9.15 -9.30
C LEU A 90 7.21 -10.20 -10.31
N THR A 91 6.93 -11.41 -9.84
CA THR A 91 6.60 -12.54 -10.72
C THR A 91 5.12 -12.56 -11.09
N ARG A 92 4.71 -13.42 -12.04
CA ARG A 92 3.27 -13.64 -12.34
C ARG A 92 2.44 -14.08 -11.11
N GLN A 93 3.07 -14.73 -10.12
CA GLN A 93 2.41 -15.18 -8.89
C GLN A 93 2.34 -14.07 -7.83
N SER A 94 3.19 -13.04 -7.93
CA SER A 94 3.19 -11.89 -7.03
C SER A 94 3.50 -10.59 -7.78
N PRO A 95 2.65 -10.20 -8.75
CA PRO A 95 2.85 -8.96 -9.50
C PRO A 95 2.67 -7.76 -8.57
N ALA A 96 3.23 -6.60 -8.92
CA ALA A 96 2.89 -5.37 -8.23
C ALA A 96 1.43 -4.99 -8.51
N ASP A 97 0.73 -4.52 -7.49
CA ASP A 97 -0.69 -4.18 -7.62
C ASP A 97 -0.86 -3.01 -8.60
N VAL A 98 -0.11 -1.92 -8.40
CA VAL A 98 0.03 -0.81 -9.35
C VAL A 98 1.49 -0.34 -9.39
N ALA A 99 1.98 0.12 -10.55
CA ALA A 99 3.26 0.80 -10.65
C ALA A 99 3.20 1.98 -11.63
N PHE A 100 4.10 2.95 -11.45
CA PHE A 100 4.40 3.93 -12.49
C PHE A 100 5.48 3.39 -13.40
N CYS A 101 5.17 3.33 -14.69
CA CYS A 101 6.02 2.76 -15.71
C CYS A 101 6.22 3.71 -16.88
N THR A 102 7.36 3.61 -17.57
CA THR A 102 7.62 4.35 -18.82
C THR A 102 6.85 3.78 -20.01
N THR A 103 6.30 2.57 -19.89
CA THR A 103 5.47 1.93 -20.92
C THR A 103 4.13 1.48 -20.32
N PRO A 104 3.06 1.35 -21.12
CA PRO A 104 1.72 1.05 -20.62
C PRO A 104 1.40 -0.45 -20.47
N VAL A 105 2.39 -1.34 -20.59
CA VAL A 105 2.19 -2.80 -20.57
C VAL A 105 2.45 -3.41 -19.18
N ALA A 106 1.83 -4.55 -18.86
CA ALA A 106 2.01 -5.19 -17.56
C ALA A 106 3.41 -5.81 -17.39
N GLU A 107 3.95 -6.43 -18.45
CA GLU A 107 5.30 -6.99 -18.44
C GLU A 107 6.34 -5.88 -18.66
N GLN A 108 7.24 -5.72 -17.69
CA GLN A 108 8.19 -4.61 -17.65
C GLN A 108 9.63 -5.10 -17.51
N GLU A 109 10.54 -4.39 -18.16
CA GLU A 109 11.96 -4.38 -17.77
C GLU A 109 12.13 -3.51 -16.52
N ALA A 110 13.10 -3.84 -15.66
CA ALA A 110 13.30 -3.11 -14.39
C ALA A 110 13.51 -1.61 -14.60
N LYS A 111 14.22 -1.22 -15.67
CA LYS A 111 14.48 0.19 -16.02
C LYS A 111 13.20 1.00 -16.28
N ASN A 112 12.11 0.33 -16.65
CA ASN A 112 10.84 0.98 -16.96
C ASN A 112 9.98 1.20 -15.72
N VAL A 113 10.21 0.47 -14.63
CA VAL A 113 9.47 0.63 -13.36
C VAL A 113 10.08 1.78 -12.56
N LYS A 114 9.28 2.80 -12.26
CA LYS A 114 9.72 4.04 -11.60
C LYS A 114 9.22 4.18 -10.17
N LEU A 115 8.05 3.61 -9.86
CA LEU A 115 7.45 3.65 -8.52
C LEU A 115 6.52 2.45 -8.36
N ILE A 116 6.61 1.73 -7.25
CA ILE A 116 5.75 0.57 -6.96
C ILE A 116 4.74 0.94 -5.87
N PHE A 117 3.49 0.54 -6.06
CA PHE A 117 2.42 0.68 -5.09
C PHE A 117 1.87 -0.71 -4.74
N GLU A 118 2.01 -1.08 -3.46
CA GLU A 118 1.32 -2.24 -2.88
C GLU A 118 0.01 -1.76 -2.24
N ILE A 119 -1.14 -2.23 -2.73
CA ILE A 119 -2.45 -1.82 -2.25
C ILE A 119 -2.89 -2.75 -1.11
N LYS A 120 -3.17 -2.14 0.03
CA LYS A 120 -3.70 -2.75 1.27
C LYS A 120 -4.90 -1.93 1.76
N MET A 121 -5.81 -1.62 0.86
CA MET A 121 -7.10 -1.03 1.19
C MET A 121 -8.13 -2.13 1.52
N SER A 122 -9.20 -1.76 2.22
CA SER A 122 -10.31 -2.67 2.56
C SER A 122 -11.59 -1.88 2.85
N ILE A 123 -12.69 -2.56 3.17
CA ILE A 123 -13.81 -1.90 3.85
C ILE A 123 -13.36 -1.48 5.25
N VAL A 124 -13.57 -0.21 5.57
CA VAL A 124 -13.21 0.48 6.80
C VAL A 124 -14.45 0.71 7.67
N SER A 125 -15.57 1.14 7.05
CA SER A 125 -16.80 1.41 7.79
C SER A 125 -17.68 0.17 7.87
N ASN A 126 -18.60 0.15 8.83
CA ASN A 126 -19.70 -0.79 8.87
C ASN A 126 -20.93 -0.23 8.14
N TYR A 127 -21.63 -1.12 7.46
CA TYR A 127 -22.84 -0.82 6.72
C TYR A 127 -23.91 -1.87 7.00
N ARG A 128 -25.17 -1.45 7.00
CA ARG A 128 -26.34 -2.33 6.96
C ARG A 128 -26.83 -2.42 5.52
N TYR A 129 -27.16 -3.64 5.10
CA TYR A 129 -27.85 -3.90 3.85
C TYR A 129 -29.27 -4.39 4.13
N ASP A 130 -30.25 -3.68 3.60
CA ASP A 130 -31.65 -4.06 3.64
C ASP A 130 -32.02 -4.74 2.32
N VAL A 131 -32.43 -6.01 2.39
CA VAL A 131 -32.70 -6.83 1.21
C VAL A 131 -33.98 -6.41 0.49
N GLN A 132 -34.97 -5.88 1.23
CA GLN A 132 -36.27 -5.51 0.68
C GLN A 132 -36.17 -4.23 -0.16
N THR A 133 -35.50 -3.23 0.39
CA THR A 133 -35.29 -1.92 -0.26
C THR A 133 -34.04 -1.88 -1.13
N ARG A 134 -33.15 -2.88 -1.00
CA ARG A 134 -31.82 -2.94 -1.63
C ARG A 134 -30.96 -1.72 -1.31
N THR A 135 -31.10 -1.19 -0.09
CA THR A 135 -30.38 0.01 0.36
C THR A 135 -29.21 -0.33 1.25
N ILE A 136 -28.16 0.49 1.17
CA ILE A 136 -26.98 0.40 2.02
C ILE A 136 -26.93 1.65 2.88
N SER A 137 -27.09 1.45 4.18
CA SER A 137 -27.01 2.52 5.18
C SER A 137 -25.74 2.37 6.00
N TYR A 138 -25.11 3.51 6.31
CA TYR A 138 -23.95 3.52 7.19
C TYR A 138 -24.37 3.15 8.62
N TYR A 139 -23.57 2.31 9.28
CA TYR A 139 -23.85 1.84 10.64
C TYR A 139 -22.84 2.32 11.68
N GLY A 140 -21.56 2.47 11.30
CA GLY A 140 -20.52 2.93 12.20
C GLY A 140 -19.13 2.84 11.56
N ASP A 141 -18.11 3.37 12.22
CA ASP A 141 -16.73 3.33 11.73
C ASP A 141 -15.97 2.08 12.20
N TYR A 142 -14.68 1.99 11.87
CA TYR A 142 -13.84 0.83 12.20
C TYR A 142 -13.71 0.56 13.71
N THR A 143 -14.05 1.53 14.57
CA THR A 143 -14.01 1.35 16.03
C THR A 143 -15.25 0.64 16.56
N THR A 144 -16.32 0.53 15.75
CA THR A 144 -17.63 0.01 16.17
C THR A 144 -17.86 -1.47 15.82
N HIS A 145 -16.95 -2.09 15.07
CA HIS A 145 -17.10 -3.46 14.58
C HIS A 145 -15.90 -4.35 14.90
N GLN A 146 -16.06 -5.67 14.72
CA GLN A 146 -15.05 -6.67 15.07
C GLN A 146 -14.00 -6.90 13.98
N GLY A 147 -14.33 -6.56 12.73
CA GLY A 147 -13.37 -6.62 11.64
C GLY A 147 -12.28 -5.56 11.81
N ASN A 148 -11.07 -5.85 11.36
CA ASN A 148 -9.99 -4.87 11.30
C ASN A 148 -9.71 -4.49 9.84
N PRO A 149 -9.71 -3.19 9.50
CA PRO A 149 -9.20 -2.71 8.22
C PRO A 149 -7.77 -3.18 7.96
N SER A 150 -7.38 -3.26 6.68
CA SER A 150 -6.14 -3.91 6.26
C SER A 150 -4.87 -3.36 6.94
N LEU A 151 -4.68 -2.05 7.10
CA LEU A 151 -3.49 -1.52 7.79
C LEU A 151 -3.52 -1.68 9.32
N LEU A 152 -4.69 -2.02 9.89
CA LEU A 152 -4.84 -2.37 11.31
C LEU A 152 -4.62 -3.87 11.55
N ARG A 153 -4.41 -4.67 10.50
CA ARG A 153 -4.09 -6.10 10.61
C ARG A 153 -2.61 -6.36 10.45
N SER A 154 -2.01 -7.02 11.45
CA SER A 154 -0.60 -7.39 11.42
C SER A 154 -0.22 -8.27 10.22
N ASP A 155 -1.07 -9.23 9.83
CA ASP A 155 -0.77 -10.12 8.70
C ASP A 155 -0.66 -9.35 7.37
N SER A 156 -1.52 -8.35 7.18
CA SER A 156 -1.55 -7.49 6.00
C SER A 156 -0.30 -6.60 5.93
N MET A 157 0.08 -5.99 7.06
CA MET A 157 1.32 -5.21 7.18
C MET A 157 2.56 -6.07 6.90
N LEU A 158 2.64 -7.27 7.48
CA LEU A 158 3.76 -8.18 7.28
C LEU A 158 3.87 -8.67 5.83
N LYS A 159 2.75 -8.91 5.14
CA LYS A 159 2.75 -9.28 3.71
C LYS A 159 3.34 -8.15 2.85
N ALA A 160 2.94 -6.90 3.10
CA ALA A 160 3.48 -5.75 2.38
C ALA A 160 4.98 -5.57 2.64
N ILE A 161 5.41 -5.71 3.90
CA ILE A 161 6.83 -5.66 4.29
C ILE A 161 7.61 -6.81 3.62
N GLY A 162 7.09 -8.03 3.66
CA GLY A 162 7.73 -9.20 3.08
C GLY A 162 7.94 -9.06 1.57
N LYS A 163 6.94 -8.55 0.85
CA LYS A 163 7.05 -8.28 -0.59
C LYS A 163 8.09 -7.19 -0.88
N ALA A 164 8.11 -6.11 -0.09
CA ALA A 164 9.11 -5.07 -0.24
C ALA A 164 10.52 -5.60 -0.02
N ILE A 165 10.74 -6.42 1.02
CA ILE A 165 12.04 -7.07 1.26
C ILE A 165 12.42 -7.93 0.06
N ASN A 166 11.49 -8.74 -0.47
CA ASN A 166 11.77 -9.61 -1.62
C ASN A 166 12.24 -8.82 -2.85
N ILE A 167 11.61 -7.67 -3.12
CA ILE A 167 12.03 -6.75 -4.18
C ILE A 167 13.41 -6.13 -3.86
N ARG A 168 13.66 -5.72 -2.61
CA ARG A 168 14.92 -5.11 -2.21
C ARG A 168 16.13 -6.05 -2.31
N VAL A 169 15.92 -7.35 -2.06
CA VAL A 169 17.00 -8.35 -2.09
C VAL A 169 17.15 -9.03 -3.45
N SER A 170 16.29 -8.75 -4.44
CA SER A 170 16.34 -9.39 -5.75
C SER A 170 17.53 -8.95 -6.61
N GLY A 171 18.12 -7.78 -6.29
CA GLY A 171 19.27 -7.24 -7.02
C GLY A 171 19.31 -5.72 -7.03
N ASP A 172 20.33 -5.20 -7.68
CA ASP A 172 20.59 -3.76 -7.77
C ASP A 172 19.64 -3.01 -8.68
N LYS A 173 19.02 -3.69 -9.65
CA LYS A 173 17.98 -3.13 -10.51
C LYS A 173 16.79 -2.56 -9.72
N ALA A 174 16.55 -3.03 -8.50
CA ALA A 174 15.49 -2.55 -7.61
C ALA A 174 15.92 -1.42 -6.67
N SER A 175 17.23 -1.12 -6.55
CA SER A 175 17.73 -0.21 -5.51
C SER A 175 17.20 1.21 -5.65
N GLY A 176 17.02 1.67 -6.89
CA GLY A 176 16.55 3.02 -7.21
C GLY A 176 15.04 3.17 -7.30
N ILE A 177 14.27 2.08 -7.14
CA ILE A 177 12.81 2.11 -7.30
C ILE A 177 12.18 2.34 -5.92
N PRO A 178 11.47 3.46 -5.69
CA PRO A 178 10.72 3.64 -4.46
C PRO A 178 9.51 2.70 -4.42
N LEU A 179 9.14 2.29 -3.21
CA LEU A 179 7.99 1.42 -2.94
C LEU A 179 7.10 2.04 -1.87
N LEU A 180 5.81 2.07 -2.14
CA LEU A 180 4.79 2.61 -1.26
C LEU A 180 3.75 1.54 -0.94
N VAL A 181 3.21 1.61 0.28
CA VAL A 181 2.03 0.82 0.66
C VAL A 181 0.84 1.77 0.76
N ILE A 182 -0.20 1.54 -0.04
CA ILE A 182 -1.42 2.35 -0.05
C ILE A 182 -2.48 1.66 0.79
N GLY A 183 -3.09 2.37 1.73
CA GLY A 183 -4.24 1.90 2.49
C GLY A 183 -5.32 2.96 2.61
N ASN A 184 -6.28 2.71 3.49
CA ASN A 184 -7.41 3.61 3.74
C ASN A 184 -7.87 3.61 5.19
N SER A 185 -6.99 3.20 6.10
CA SER A 185 -7.19 3.26 7.55
C SER A 185 -5.91 3.77 8.23
N PRO A 186 -6.00 4.15 9.52
CA PRO A 186 -4.82 4.31 10.36
C PRO A 186 -4.05 2.99 10.52
N ILE A 187 -2.88 3.08 11.14
CA ILE A 187 -2.12 1.93 11.66
C ILE A 187 -2.26 1.83 13.19
N THR A 188 -1.94 0.67 13.77
CA THR A 188 -1.90 0.51 15.23
C THR A 188 -0.63 1.16 15.81
N GLU A 189 -0.68 1.55 17.08
CA GLU A 189 0.45 2.20 17.76
C GLU A 189 1.73 1.36 17.72
N SER A 190 1.59 0.04 17.83
CA SER A 190 2.71 -0.93 17.73
C SER A 190 3.47 -0.91 16.40
N TYR A 191 2.91 -0.32 15.34
CA TYR A 191 3.58 -0.17 14.05
C TYR A 191 4.21 1.21 13.83
N ILE A 192 4.00 2.20 14.71
CA ILE A 192 4.52 3.57 14.54
C ILE A 192 6.03 3.57 14.34
N GLU A 193 6.78 2.99 15.27
CA GLU A 193 8.24 2.93 15.18
C GLU A 193 8.69 2.10 13.97
N LYS A 194 7.95 1.03 13.67
CA LYS A 194 8.29 0.09 12.60
C LYS A 194 8.17 0.73 11.21
N VAL A 195 7.09 1.46 10.93
CA VAL A 195 6.91 2.12 9.62
C VAL A 195 7.90 3.26 9.43
N ASP A 196 8.25 3.96 10.52
CA ASP A 196 9.29 5.00 10.49
C ASP A 196 10.67 4.39 10.20
N PHE A 197 11.01 3.28 10.84
CA PHE A 197 12.25 2.55 10.58
C PHE A 197 12.33 2.00 9.15
N LEU A 198 11.23 1.46 8.62
CA LEU A 198 11.18 0.95 7.23
C LEU A 198 11.42 2.05 6.19
N LYS A 199 10.97 3.27 6.48
CA LYS A 199 11.22 4.45 5.65
C LYS A 199 12.66 4.91 5.72
N GLU A 200 13.22 5.06 6.91
CA GLU A 200 14.60 5.50 7.09
C GLU A 200 15.61 4.50 6.52
N SER A 201 15.34 3.20 6.66
CA SER A 201 16.16 2.14 6.06
C SER A 201 15.99 2.02 4.54
N GLY A 202 15.01 2.71 3.95
CA GLY A 202 14.75 2.68 2.51
C GLY A 202 14.04 1.41 2.01
N VAL A 203 13.58 0.52 2.90
CA VAL A 203 12.84 -0.68 2.49
C VAL A 203 11.49 -0.30 1.87
N ILE A 204 10.74 0.60 2.53
CA ILE A 204 9.44 1.14 2.07
C ILE A 204 9.43 2.65 2.28
N GLN A 205 9.20 3.44 1.24
CA GLN A 205 9.27 4.90 1.31
C GLN A 205 8.05 5.56 1.98
N GLY A 206 6.98 4.81 2.20
CA GLY A 206 5.85 5.26 3.01
C GLY A 206 4.65 4.32 2.99
N PHE A 207 3.89 4.37 4.08
CA PHE A 207 2.55 3.83 4.20
C PHE A 207 1.55 4.99 4.11
N TRP A 208 0.80 5.06 3.03
CA TRP A 208 -0.08 6.19 2.74
C TRP A 208 -1.55 5.78 2.82
N SER A 209 -2.30 6.39 3.73
CA SER A 209 -3.74 6.26 3.79
C SER A 209 -4.40 7.30 2.88
N LEU A 210 -5.24 6.84 1.95
CA LEU A 210 -6.02 7.68 1.04
C LEU A 210 -7.45 7.89 1.54
N ASN A 211 -7.70 7.75 2.84
CA ASN A 211 -8.98 8.06 3.45
C ASN A 211 -8.80 9.18 4.47
N PRO A 212 -9.21 10.42 4.15
CA PRO A 212 -9.08 11.56 5.06
C PRO A 212 -9.93 11.45 6.33
N TYR A 213 -11.02 10.67 6.28
CA TYR A 213 -12.01 10.57 7.36
C TYR A 213 -12.38 9.09 7.63
N PRO A 214 -11.43 8.26 8.10
CA PRO A 214 -11.67 6.85 8.36
C PRO A 214 -12.50 6.60 9.62
N SER A 215 -12.67 7.59 10.48
CA SER A 215 -13.47 7.54 11.72
C SER A 215 -14.30 8.82 11.86
N GLU A 216 -15.44 8.72 12.56
CA GLU A 216 -16.21 9.88 12.98
C GLU A 216 -15.48 10.70 14.04
N SER A 217 -14.66 10.03 14.86
CA SER A 217 -13.71 10.72 15.73
C SER A 217 -12.60 11.33 14.90
N LYS A 218 -12.21 12.56 15.25
CA LYS A 218 -10.99 13.19 14.70
C LYS A 218 -9.71 12.62 15.33
N SER A 219 -9.81 11.76 16.34
CA SER A 219 -8.68 11.17 17.07
C SER A 219 -8.17 9.88 16.42
N PHE A 220 -7.67 9.98 15.20
CA PHE A 220 -6.92 8.88 14.58
C PHE A 220 -5.53 9.36 14.15
N LEU A 221 -4.60 8.42 14.03
CA LEU A 221 -3.24 8.73 13.61
C LEU A 221 -3.25 9.28 12.18
N LYS A 222 -2.79 10.52 12.01
CA LYS A 222 -2.63 11.17 10.70
C LYS A 222 -1.21 11.06 10.14
N ARG A 223 -0.21 11.01 11.02
CA ARG A 223 1.21 10.92 10.65
C ARG A 223 2.02 10.33 11.79
N THR A 224 3.09 9.63 11.45
CA THR A 224 4.12 9.22 12.41
C THR A 224 5.23 10.29 12.50
N PRO A 225 6.05 10.29 13.57
CA PRO A 225 7.12 11.28 13.76
C PRO A 225 8.06 11.45 12.56
N LYS A 226 8.49 10.35 11.94
CA LYS A 226 9.40 10.37 10.76
C LYS A 226 8.64 10.24 9.44
N LYS A 227 7.32 10.39 9.49
CA LYS A 227 6.42 10.33 8.32
C LYS A 227 6.54 9.02 7.53
N GLY A 228 6.85 7.91 8.21
CA GLY A 228 6.74 6.55 7.69
C GLY A 228 5.31 6.17 7.36
N PHE A 229 4.34 6.72 8.10
CA PHE A 229 2.92 6.70 7.75
C PHE A 229 2.35 8.12 7.61
N LEU A 230 1.46 8.30 6.63
CA LEU A 230 0.76 9.55 6.34
C LEU A 230 -0.69 9.27 5.92
N THR A 231 -1.64 10.04 6.42
CA THR A 231 -3.00 10.15 5.88
C THR A 231 -3.09 11.43 5.07
N PHE A 232 -3.43 11.31 3.79
CA PHE A 232 -3.61 12.47 2.91
C PHE A 232 -4.99 13.07 3.09
N GLU A 233 -5.07 14.41 3.12
CA GLU A 233 -6.33 15.12 3.28
C GLU A 233 -7.01 15.39 1.92
N ASN A 234 -6.22 15.49 0.85
CA ASN A 234 -6.69 15.78 -0.49
C ASN A 234 -5.75 15.21 -1.58
N TYR A 235 -6.20 15.28 -2.82
CA TYR A 235 -5.48 14.76 -3.98
C TYR A 235 -4.18 15.54 -4.27
N GLU A 236 -4.18 16.85 -4.04
CA GLU A 236 -3.04 17.72 -4.29
C GLU A 236 -1.84 17.36 -3.40
N GLU A 237 -2.08 16.96 -2.15
CA GLU A 237 -1.03 16.46 -1.26
C GLU A 237 -0.45 15.12 -1.73
N LEU A 238 -1.30 14.19 -2.16
CA LEU A 238 -0.88 12.90 -2.74
C LEU A 238 -0.01 13.14 -3.98
N GLU A 239 -0.46 14.02 -4.87
CA GLU A 239 0.29 14.41 -6.07
C GLU A 239 1.66 14.98 -5.71
N LYS A 240 1.72 15.99 -4.85
CA LYS A 240 2.99 16.59 -4.41
C LYS A 240 3.93 15.56 -3.79
N ALA A 241 3.41 14.62 -3.01
CA ALA A 241 4.22 13.56 -2.40
C ALA A 241 4.83 12.61 -3.45
N CYS A 242 4.05 12.19 -4.46
CA CYS A 242 4.56 11.40 -5.59
C CYS A 242 5.66 12.14 -6.36
N PHE A 243 5.44 13.42 -6.68
CA PHE A 243 6.44 14.25 -7.37
C PHE A 243 7.73 14.37 -6.57
N SER A 244 7.63 14.69 -5.27
CA SER A 244 8.79 14.84 -4.39
C SER A 244 9.59 13.54 -4.26
N LEU A 245 8.89 12.40 -4.22
CA LEU A 245 9.51 11.09 -4.12
C LEU A 245 10.33 10.76 -5.38
N LEU A 246 9.80 11.06 -6.56
CA LEU A 246 10.43 10.76 -7.85
C LEU A 246 11.48 11.79 -8.29
N SER A 247 11.46 13.00 -7.75
CA SER A 247 12.52 13.99 -8.00
C SER A 247 13.82 13.70 -7.26
N THR A 248 13.80 12.78 -6.29
CA THR A 248 14.96 12.46 -5.46
C THR A 248 15.55 11.10 -5.88
N PRO A 249 16.82 11.01 -6.30
CA PRO A 249 17.44 9.77 -6.73
C PRO A 249 17.85 8.91 -5.52
N PHE A 250 16.85 8.35 -4.82
CA PHE A 250 17.10 7.44 -3.71
C PHE A 250 17.80 6.16 -4.18
N PHE A 251 18.67 5.63 -3.34
CA PHE A 251 19.35 4.36 -3.60
C PHE A 251 19.35 3.50 -2.34
N TYR A 252 18.68 2.34 -2.42
CA TYR A 252 18.71 1.34 -1.35
C TYR A 252 19.95 0.46 -1.44
N PHE A 253 20.58 0.18 -0.30
CA PHE A 253 21.64 -0.82 -0.20
C PHE A 253 21.57 -1.54 1.14
N SER A 254 21.94 -2.83 1.15
CA SER A 254 22.01 -3.66 2.35
C SER A 254 23.04 -4.77 2.17
N SER A 255 23.83 -5.07 3.21
CA SER A 255 24.75 -6.20 3.22
C SER A 255 25.15 -6.51 4.67
N MET A 256 25.51 -7.77 4.95
CA MET A 256 26.00 -8.19 6.26
C MET A 256 27.53 -8.36 6.17
N LYS A 257 28.26 -7.42 6.76
CA LYS A 257 29.74 -7.39 6.79
C LYS A 257 30.23 -7.15 8.21
N THR A 258 31.42 -7.64 8.55
CA THR A 258 32.06 -7.30 9.81
C THR A 258 32.50 -5.83 9.82
N LYS A 259 32.65 -5.23 11.01
CA LYS A 259 33.15 -3.86 11.15
C LYS A 259 34.53 -3.67 10.50
N LYS A 260 35.38 -4.70 10.52
CA LYS A 260 36.72 -4.69 9.90
C LYS A 260 36.63 -4.63 8.38
N GLU A 261 35.73 -5.39 7.78
CA GLU A 261 35.49 -5.38 6.33
C GLU A 261 34.87 -4.05 5.90
N LEU A 262 33.85 -3.56 6.60
CA LEU A 262 33.26 -2.25 6.33
C LEU A 262 34.31 -1.14 6.38
N GLY A 263 35.19 -1.15 7.39
CA GLY A 263 36.29 -0.18 7.49
C GLY A 263 37.25 -0.25 6.29
N ARG A 264 37.56 -1.45 5.79
CA ARG A 264 38.38 -1.63 4.58
C ARG A 264 37.67 -1.12 3.33
N ILE A 265 36.39 -1.45 3.15
CA ILE A 265 35.59 -1.00 2.01
C ILE A 265 35.55 0.53 1.97
N ILE A 266 35.26 1.18 3.10
CA ILE A 266 35.24 2.64 3.22
C ILE A 266 36.60 3.24 2.85
N ALA A 267 37.70 2.66 3.35
CA ALA A 267 39.05 3.16 3.07
C ALA A 267 39.50 2.99 1.61
N ILE A 268 38.97 1.99 0.90
CA ILE A 268 39.21 1.83 -0.53
C ILE A 268 38.36 2.82 -1.32
N ALA A 269 37.06 2.87 -1.03
CA ALA A 269 36.13 3.74 -1.73
C ALA A 269 36.45 5.23 -1.55
N SER A 270 36.96 5.66 -0.40
CA SER A 270 37.29 7.06 -0.12
C SER A 270 38.42 7.64 -0.98
N LYS A 271 39.17 6.78 -1.69
CA LYS A 271 40.25 7.19 -2.59
C LYS A 271 39.75 7.74 -3.93
N GLU A 272 38.49 7.51 -4.27
CA GLU A 272 37.89 8.02 -5.50
C GLU A 272 37.76 9.56 -5.47
N SER A 273 37.77 10.18 -6.65
CA SER A 273 37.85 11.64 -6.81
C SER A 273 36.60 12.39 -6.38
N THR A 274 35.42 11.84 -6.64
CA THR A 274 34.13 12.50 -6.39
C THR A 274 33.26 11.68 -5.44
N ASP A 275 32.28 12.33 -4.80
CA ASP A 275 31.37 11.65 -3.89
C ASP A 275 30.51 10.58 -4.57
N ILE A 276 30.17 10.78 -5.86
CA ILE A 276 29.45 9.79 -6.66
C ILE A 276 30.34 8.56 -6.91
N GLU A 277 31.57 8.75 -7.38
CA GLU A 277 32.50 7.64 -7.61
C GLU A 277 32.82 6.90 -6.30
N ARG A 278 32.97 7.62 -5.18
CA ARG A 278 33.11 7.02 -3.84
C ARG A 278 31.91 6.14 -3.49
N ALA A 279 30.69 6.62 -3.73
CA ALA A 279 29.47 5.87 -3.47
C ALA A 279 29.37 4.63 -4.37
N GLU A 280 29.63 4.76 -5.67
CA GLU A 280 29.62 3.65 -6.62
C GLU A 280 30.66 2.59 -6.27
N LYS A 281 31.89 3.01 -5.93
CA LYS A 281 32.95 2.10 -5.49
C LYS A 281 32.59 1.39 -4.19
N PHE A 282 32.04 2.12 -3.22
CA PHE A 282 31.56 1.55 -1.96
C PHE A 282 30.49 0.48 -2.22
N LEU A 283 29.50 0.78 -3.06
CA LEU A 283 28.40 -0.12 -3.38
C LEU A 283 28.87 -1.38 -4.14
N ALA A 284 29.82 -1.24 -5.05
CA ALA A 284 30.42 -2.39 -5.75
C ALA A 284 31.12 -3.34 -4.77
N LEU A 285 31.98 -2.79 -3.90
CA LEU A 285 32.72 -3.57 -2.90
C LEU A 285 31.82 -4.17 -1.81
N LEU A 286 30.66 -3.57 -1.54
CA LEU A 286 29.71 -4.09 -0.55
C LEU A 286 29.01 -5.38 -1.02
N ARG A 287 28.98 -5.62 -2.35
CA ARG A 287 28.34 -6.76 -3.01
C ARG A 287 29.29 -7.93 -3.25
N GLU A 288 30.60 -7.68 -3.30
CA GLU A 288 31.67 -8.69 -3.27
C GLU A 288 31.76 -9.35 -1.89
#